data_AF-A0A6M0B2C0-F1
#
_entry.id   AF-A0A6M0B2C0-F1
#
_cell.length_a   1.000
_cell.length_b   1.000
_cell.length_c   1.000
_cell.angle_alpha   90.00
_cell.angle_beta   90.00
_cell.angle_gamma   90.00
#
_symmetry.space_group_name_H-M   'P 1'
#
loop_
_entity.id
_entity.type
_entity.pdbx_description
1 polymer ?
#
loop_
_entity_poly.entity_id
_entity_poly.type
_entity_poly.pdbx_seq_one_letter_code
_entity_poly.pdbx_strand_id
1 'polypeptide(L)'
;MADTLRASSTGLKLVNQARRKKGWSKSSEIWAKEALTTKATLKRFWGRTAILQDTFKGICKAVGVSWREVVEEAEVPEHADRKYTALIKQGVPDWNRWRESQPYFRVDLNGVDLRGTNLKGVDFSDTSLKGADLREADLSHAILVEANLINADLSHANLSNADLSRTQALATNFTGTKLTGACLEDWNCNGATTLNDIVCDYIFLKARKQERCPSNGNFTSGEFTKLFHKAISSVDLILRNSIDQVNTLYEAEKIKIKYSLEQKYTVALKACEKKYQSQLKAKDEQIEIYREHNANMCEIVKLVASKPIEWNIKSELLESHTMESPTVVNVQGGQVSFGGDINTGEANVQYSSVQKQNLAEAVAEIQQLLKQLENTYGNKETAKVINTLKSGGVEALEAIDHPLVNILMAAIEGWAEA
;
A
#
# COMPACT_ATOMS: atom_id res chain seq x y z
N MET A 1 12.51 0.26 4.95
CA MET A 1 11.46 0.58 5.95
C MET A 1 10.67 1.77 5.41
N ALA A 2 9.45 2.02 5.88
CA ALA A 2 8.69 3.20 5.42
C ALA A 2 9.04 4.41 6.29
N ASP A 3 9.58 5.47 5.68
CA ASP A 3 9.97 6.67 6.42
C ASP A 3 8.74 7.38 7.00
N THR A 4 8.82 7.72 8.29
CA THR A 4 7.74 8.41 9.01
C THR A 4 8.23 9.72 9.62
N LEU A 5 7.37 10.73 9.56
CA LEU A 5 7.60 12.07 10.08
C LEU A 5 6.56 12.42 11.14
N ARG A 6 6.97 13.25 12.10
CA ARG A 6 6.17 13.81 13.20
C ARG A 6 6.13 15.34 13.04
N ALA A 7 5.18 16.07 13.65
CA ALA A 7 5.06 17.53 13.50
C ALA A 7 5.46 18.29 14.77
N SER A 8 6.29 19.33 14.68
CA SER A 8 6.80 20.05 15.85
C SER A 8 5.75 20.96 16.48
N SER A 9 5.96 21.37 17.72
CA SER A 9 5.07 22.33 18.41
C SER A 9 5.03 23.70 17.70
N THR A 10 6.16 24.15 17.16
CA THR A 10 6.26 25.37 16.35
C THR A 10 5.68 25.17 14.94
N GLY A 11 5.99 24.05 14.29
CA GLY A 11 5.44 23.67 12.99
C GLY A 11 3.92 23.60 12.98
N LEU A 12 3.31 23.04 14.02
CA LEU A 12 1.86 23.05 14.21
C LEU A 12 1.29 24.45 14.38
N LYS A 13 2.02 25.44 14.92
CA LYS A 13 1.57 26.84 14.95
C LYS A 13 1.55 27.44 13.54
N LEU A 14 2.62 27.25 12.75
CA LEU A 14 2.72 27.70 11.36
C LEU A 14 1.59 27.12 10.50
N VAL A 15 1.37 25.81 10.55
CA VAL A 15 0.25 25.15 9.84
C VAL A 15 -1.10 25.70 10.29
N ASN A 16 -1.32 25.93 11.59
CA ASN A 16 -2.56 26.53 12.08
C ASN A 16 -2.77 27.98 11.59
N GLN A 17 -1.70 28.76 11.43
CA GLN A 17 -1.76 30.13 10.92
C GLN A 17 -2.07 30.15 9.41
N ALA A 18 -1.39 29.35 8.60
CA ALA A 18 -1.64 29.22 7.17
C ALA A 18 -3.06 28.68 6.88
N ARG A 19 -3.49 27.65 7.61
CA ARG A 19 -4.84 27.08 7.55
C ARG A 19 -5.93 28.11 7.89
N ARG A 20 -5.69 28.99 8.87
CA ARG A 20 -6.60 30.10 9.20
C ARG A 20 -6.68 31.15 8.08
N LYS A 21 -5.57 31.49 7.42
CA LYS A 21 -5.57 32.39 6.26
C LYS A 21 -6.40 31.85 5.09
N LYS A 22 -6.53 30.52 4.96
CA LYS A 22 -7.40 29.83 3.98
C LYS A 22 -8.85 29.60 4.47
N GLY A 23 -9.22 30.05 5.67
CA GLY A 23 -10.58 29.91 6.21
C GLY A 23 -10.95 28.49 6.70
N TRP A 24 -10.02 27.55 6.76
CA TRP A 24 -10.34 26.14 7.09
C TRP A 24 -10.42 25.89 8.61
N SER A 25 -11.18 24.86 9.01
CA SER A 25 -11.30 24.39 10.41
C SER A 25 -10.34 23.23 10.70
N LYS A 26 -10.18 22.78 11.96
CA LYS A 26 -9.27 21.67 12.31
C LYS A 26 -9.80 20.30 11.86
N SER A 27 -11.02 20.24 11.35
CA SER A 27 -11.78 19.03 11.06
C SER A 27 -12.57 19.14 9.75
N SER A 28 -12.28 20.13 8.91
CA SER A 28 -12.93 20.33 7.61
C SER A 28 -12.59 19.21 6.64
N GLU A 29 -13.60 18.56 6.05
CA GLU A 29 -13.42 17.50 5.06
C GLU A 29 -12.71 17.98 3.79
N ILE A 30 -12.92 19.25 3.40
CA ILE A 30 -12.25 19.92 2.26
C ILE A 30 -10.73 19.72 2.33
N TRP A 31 -10.15 19.97 3.50
CA TRP A 31 -8.71 19.86 3.75
C TRP A 31 -8.21 18.42 3.79
N ALA A 32 -9.02 17.47 4.29
CA ALA A 32 -8.68 16.05 4.23
C ALA A 32 -8.61 15.55 2.77
N LYS A 33 -9.54 16.01 1.92
CA LYS A 33 -9.57 15.73 0.48
C LYS A 33 -8.37 16.36 -0.24
N GLU A 34 -8.06 17.64 -0.01
CA GLU A 34 -6.89 18.31 -0.62
C GLU A 34 -5.55 17.69 -0.21
N ALA A 35 -5.40 17.26 1.03
CA ALA A 35 -4.19 16.60 1.53
C ALA A 35 -4.13 15.09 1.20
N LEU A 36 -5.11 14.55 0.43
CA LEU A 36 -5.25 13.14 0.08
C LEU A 36 -5.11 12.21 1.30
N THR A 37 -5.81 12.52 2.39
CA THR A 37 -5.59 11.87 3.69
C THR A 37 -6.87 11.65 4.50
N THR A 38 -6.79 10.85 5.56
CA THR A 38 -7.95 10.50 6.39
C THR A 38 -8.06 11.39 7.64
N LYS A 39 -9.28 11.51 8.18
CA LYS A 39 -9.55 12.16 9.48
C LYS A 39 -8.73 11.56 10.64
N ALA A 40 -8.41 10.26 10.57
CA ALA A 40 -7.54 9.58 11.53
C ALA A 40 -6.07 9.98 11.38
N THR A 41 -5.57 10.10 10.16
CA THR A 41 -4.21 10.59 9.88
C THR A 41 -4.04 12.05 10.29
N LEU A 42 -5.04 12.90 10.03
CA LEU A 42 -5.05 14.27 10.56
C LEU A 42 -4.98 14.24 12.10
N LYS A 43 -5.83 13.46 12.79
CA LYS A 43 -5.78 13.35 14.27
C LYS A 43 -4.39 12.95 14.78
N ARG A 44 -3.67 12.05 14.08
CA ARG A 44 -2.27 11.69 14.37
C ARG A 44 -1.31 12.86 14.17
N PHE A 45 -1.43 13.61 13.07
CA PHE A 45 -0.59 14.80 12.80
C PHE A 45 -0.75 15.89 13.89
N TRP A 46 -1.98 16.27 14.25
CA TRP A 46 -2.21 17.24 15.36
C TRP A 46 -1.86 16.66 16.74
N GLY A 47 -1.96 15.34 16.91
CA GLY A 47 -1.50 14.62 18.09
C GLY A 47 0.01 14.40 18.16
N ARG A 48 0.82 15.02 17.27
CA ARG A 48 2.28 14.81 17.17
C ARG A 48 2.66 13.33 17.17
N THR A 49 1.93 12.52 16.43
CA THR A 49 2.21 11.10 16.21
C THR A 49 2.88 10.94 14.85
N ALA A 50 3.89 10.07 14.74
CA ALA A 50 4.54 9.79 13.47
C ALA A 50 3.53 9.26 12.43
N ILE A 51 3.64 9.75 11.19
CA ILE A 51 2.85 9.35 10.01
C ILE A 51 3.78 9.21 8.80
N LEU A 52 3.35 8.54 7.72
CA LEU A 52 4.17 8.35 6.51
C LEU A 52 4.64 9.69 5.92
N GLN A 53 5.90 9.73 5.48
CA GLN A 53 6.59 10.93 4.99
C GLN A 53 5.81 11.64 3.87
N ASP A 54 5.28 10.90 2.89
CA ASP A 54 4.56 11.51 1.76
C ASP A 54 3.20 12.08 2.16
N THR A 55 2.51 11.43 3.11
CA THR A 55 1.29 11.99 3.69
C THR A 55 1.59 13.25 4.52
N PHE A 56 2.73 13.31 5.20
CA PHE A 56 3.20 14.51 5.90
C PHE A 56 3.47 15.67 4.92
N LYS A 57 4.21 15.41 3.83
CA LYS A 57 4.46 16.38 2.75
C LYS A 57 3.15 16.88 2.12
N GLY A 58 2.19 15.97 1.87
CA GLY A 58 0.86 16.30 1.34
C GLY A 58 0.07 17.28 2.21
N ILE A 59 0.04 17.04 3.53
CA ILE A 59 -0.61 17.94 4.51
C ILE A 59 0.01 19.34 4.48
N CYS A 60 1.34 19.45 4.41
CA CYS A 60 2.04 20.73 4.38
C CYS A 60 1.81 21.48 3.05
N LYS A 61 1.84 20.75 1.92
CA LYS A 61 1.56 21.29 0.58
C LYS A 61 0.16 21.89 0.49
N ALA A 62 -0.86 21.23 1.04
CA ALA A 62 -2.25 21.72 1.02
C ALA A 62 -2.40 23.10 1.69
N VAL A 63 -1.70 23.35 2.81
CA VAL A 63 -1.73 24.67 3.48
C VAL A 63 -0.73 25.68 2.91
N GLY A 64 0.17 25.27 2.02
CA GLY A 64 1.19 26.15 1.42
C GLY A 64 2.36 26.47 2.36
N VAL A 65 2.75 25.55 3.24
CA VAL A 65 3.89 25.69 4.18
C VAL A 65 4.96 24.66 3.82
N SER A 66 6.25 25.00 3.97
CA SER A 66 7.32 24.04 3.71
C SER A 66 7.29 22.91 4.74
N TRP A 67 7.26 21.65 4.30
CA TRP A 67 7.18 20.52 5.23
C TRP A 67 8.39 20.44 6.17
N ARG A 68 9.55 21.00 5.78
CA ARG A 68 10.75 21.12 6.62
C ARG A 68 10.55 22.06 7.83
N GLU A 69 9.74 23.10 7.70
CA GLU A 69 9.42 24.04 8.81
C GLU A 69 8.39 23.44 9.79
N VAL A 70 7.74 22.35 9.38
CA VAL A 70 6.60 21.76 10.09
C VAL A 70 6.96 20.49 10.83
N VAL A 71 7.98 19.78 10.34
CA VAL A 71 8.44 18.53 10.92
C VAL A 71 8.94 18.74 12.35
N GLU A 72 8.62 17.79 13.21
CA GLU A 72 9.40 17.49 14.41
C GLU A 72 10.63 16.80 13.88
N GLU A 73 11.65 17.60 13.57
CA GLU A 73 13.00 17.12 13.42
C GLU A 73 13.27 16.19 14.60
N ALA A 74 13.48 14.90 14.31
CA ALA A 74 14.18 14.04 15.24
C ALA A 74 15.58 14.63 15.30
N GLU A 75 15.79 15.46 16.33
CA GLU A 75 16.83 16.49 16.47
C GLU A 75 17.91 16.40 15.40
N VAL A 76 17.71 17.11 14.28
CA VAL A 76 18.81 17.40 13.37
C VAL A 76 19.66 18.42 14.15
N PRO A 77 20.88 18.07 14.56
CA PRO A 77 21.63 18.89 15.51
C PRO A 77 22.25 20.07 14.75
N GLU A 78 21.45 21.10 14.46
CA GLU A 78 21.90 22.34 13.81
C GLU A 78 21.76 23.56 14.76
N HIS A 79 21.17 23.34 15.94
CA HIS A 79 20.95 24.35 16.99
C HIS A 79 21.80 24.14 18.25
N ALA A 80 22.34 22.93 18.49
CA ALA A 80 23.36 22.71 19.52
C ALA A 80 24.69 23.38 19.10
N ASP A 81 25.07 23.15 17.85
CA ASP A 81 26.29 23.64 17.19
C ASP A 81 26.52 25.12 17.44
N ARG A 82 25.52 25.97 17.22
CA ARG A 82 25.70 27.43 17.28
C ARG A 82 26.18 27.92 18.65
N LYS A 83 25.72 27.31 19.75
CA LYS A 83 26.14 27.71 21.10
C LYS A 83 27.59 27.29 21.35
N TYR A 84 27.91 26.02 21.08
CA TYR A 84 29.20 25.43 21.41
C TYR A 84 30.30 25.84 20.42
N THR A 85 29.99 25.95 19.13
CA THR A 85 30.87 26.55 18.11
C THR A 85 31.12 28.03 18.36
N ALA A 86 30.14 28.79 18.85
CA ALA A 86 30.37 30.18 19.25
C ALA A 86 31.31 30.29 20.46
N LEU A 87 31.19 29.38 21.44
CA LEU A 87 32.07 29.31 22.60
C LEU A 87 33.51 28.94 22.19
N ILE A 88 33.70 27.96 21.29
CA ILE A 88 35.03 27.64 20.72
C ILE A 88 35.61 28.85 19.98
N LYS A 89 34.78 29.61 19.25
CA LYS A 89 35.18 30.84 18.54
C LYS A 89 35.48 32.03 19.46
N GLN A 90 35.04 32.02 20.72
CA GLN A 90 35.49 32.98 21.74
C GLN A 90 36.92 32.65 22.19
N GLY A 91 37.21 31.35 22.36
CA GLY A 91 38.57 30.82 22.45
C GLY A 91 38.66 29.57 23.32
N VAL A 92 39.78 28.86 23.18
CA VAL A 92 40.10 27.68 24.00
C VAL A 92 39.99 27.94 25.52
N PRO A 93 40.43 29.09 26.09
CA PRO A 93 40.30 29.34 27.53
C PRO A 93 38.85 29.40 28.02
N ASP A 94 37.93 29.96 27.23
CA ASP A 94 36.51 30.07 27.62
C ASP A 94 35.77 28.74 27.44
N TRP A 95 36.11 27.99 26.39
CA TRP A 95 35.69 26.61 26.24
C TRP A 95 36.15 25.73 27.42
N ASN A 96 37.45 25.73 27.74
CA ASN A 96 37.99 24.91 28.83
C ASN A 96 37.39 25.28 30.19
N ARG A 97 37.23 26.58 30.50
CA ARG A 97 36.56 27.03 31.73
C ARG A 97 35.10 26.56 31.81
N TRP A 98 34.41 26.52 30.67
CA TRP A 98 33.06 25.97 30.62
C TRP A 98 33.05 24.44 30.80
N ARG A 99 34.00 23.72 30.20
CA ARG A 99 34.20 22.27 30.40
C ARG A 99 34.48 21.92 31.86
N GLU A 100 35.37 22.65 32.54
CA GLU A 100 35.64 22.52 33.98
C GLU A 100 34.36 22.65 34.83
N SER A 101 33.42 23.51 34.41
CA SER A 101 32.12 23.68 35.08
C SER A 101 31.10 22.58 34.78
N GLN A 102 31.30 21.78 33.72
CA GLN A 102 30.37 20.76 33.22
C GLN A 102 31.11 19.50 32.70
N PRO A 103 31.97 18.85 33.51
CA PRO A 103 32.92 17.83 33.02
C PRO A 103 32.27 16.55 32.48
N TYR A 104 31.05 16.23 32.95
CA TYR A 104 30.26 15.07 32.50
C TYR A 104 29.21 15.43 31.44
N PHE A 105 29.20 16.67 30.95
CA PHE A 105 28.26 17.08 29.92
C PHE A 105 28.82 16.73 28.54
N ARG A 106 28.25 15.70 27.93
CA ARG A 106 28.55 15.31 26.56
C ARG A 106 28.12 16.38 25.57
N VAL A 107 29.04 16.86 24.74
CA VAL A 107 28.74 17.88 23.72
C VAL A 107 28.61 17.26 22.34
N ASP A 108 27.66 17.75 21.56
CA ASP A 108 27.57 17.50 20.13
C ASP A 108 28.19 18.69 19.35
N LEU A 109 29.18 18.36 18.52
CA LEU A 109 29.88 19.18 17.53
C LEU A 109 30.02 18.40 16.21
N ASN A 110 29.08 17.50 15.92
CA ASN A 110 29.12 16.68 14.71
C ASN A 110 29.07 17.57 13.45
N GLY A 111 29.93 17.32 12.48
CA GLY A 111 29.98 18.10 11.23
C GLY A 111 30.51 19.54 11.34
N VAL A 112 31.02 19.96 12.51
CA VAL A 112 31.50 21.33 12.71
C VAL A 112 32.71 21.66 11.82
N ASP A 113 32.74 22.88 11.26
CA ASP A 113 33.91 23.42 10.55
C ASP A 113 34.83 24.16 11.53
N LEU A 114 36.00 23.56 11.77
CA LEU A 114 37.08 24.04 12.64
C LEU A 114 38.43 24.04 11.92
N ARG A 115 38.42 24.13 10.58
CA ARG A 115 39.64 24.14 9.76
C ARG A 115 40.60 25.26 10.10
N GLY A 116 41.89 24.95 10.18
CA GLY A 116 42.97 25.89 10.46
C GLY A 116 42.83 26.61 11.81
N THR A 117 41.94 26.18 12.70
CA THR A 117 41.71 26.84 13.99
C THR A 117 42.81 26.50 14.99
N ASN A 118 43.13 27.45 15.87
CA ASN A 118 44.00 27.20 17.01
C ASN A 118 43.18 26.63 18.18
N LEU A 119 43.32 25.33 18.39
CA LEU A 119 42.64 24.54 19.42
C LEU A 119 43.67 23.95 20.41
N LYS A 120 44.83 24.60 20.53
CA LYS A 120 45.95 24.14 21.34
C LYS A 120 45.54 24.01 22.81
N GLY A 121 45.62 22.81 23.36
CA GLY A 121 45.22 22.52 24.74
C GLY A 121 43.71 22.51 24.98
N VAL A 122 42.87 22.39 23.95
CA VAL A 122 41.41 22.29 24.11
C VAL A 122 41.01 20.99 24.82
N ASP A 123 40.04 21.05 25.74
CA ASP A 123 39.40 19.86 26.32
C ASP A 123 38.14 19.47 25.54
N PHE A 124 38.27 18.52 24.62
CA PHE A 124 37.17 17.86 23.92
C PHE A 124 36.90 16.44 24.45
N SER A 125 37.19 16.18 25.73
CA SER A 125 36.84 14.89 26.36
C SER A 125 35.33 14.61 26.28
N ASP A 126 34.93 13.35 26.04
CA ASP A 126 33.53 12.94 25.77
C ASP A 126 32.75 13.94 24.89
N THR A 127 33.38 14.38 23.80
CA THR A 127 32.77 15.27 22.81
C THR A 127 32.56 14.52 21.50
N SER A 128 31.37 14.66 20.91
CA SER A 128 31.05 14.09 19.60
C SER A 128 31.45 15.07 18.50
N LEU A 129 32.45 14.68 17.71
CA LEU A 129 33.03 15.42 16.58
C LEU A 129 32.85 14.60 15.28
N LYS A 130 31.77 13.82 15.18
CA LYS A 130 31.54 12.89 14.07
C LYS A 130 31.41 13.68 12.76
N GLY A 131 32.25 13.39 11.78
CA GLY A 131 32.26 14.11 10.51
C GLY A 131 32.73 15.57 10.61
N ALA A 132 33.33 16.00 11.72
CA ALA A 132 33.88 17.34 11.86
C ALA A 132 35.06 17.58 10.89
N ASP A 133 35.19 18.82 10.43
CA ASP A 133 36.27 19.26 9.55
C ASP A 133 37.31 20.03 10.37
N LEU A 134 38.39 19.32 10.72
CA LEU A 134 39.49 19.75 11.60
C LEU A 134 40.81 19.87 10.82
N ARG A 135 40.75 19.94 9.48
CA ARG A 135 41.93 20.01 8.62
C ARG A 135 42.81 21.20 8.99
N GLU A 136 44.12 20.99 9.00
CA GLU A 136 45.14 22.00 9.35
C GLU A 136 45.00 22.63 10.77
N ALA A 137 44.09 22.14 11.63
CA ALA A 137 43.91 22.70 12.98
C ALA A 137 45.11 22.40 13.91
N ASP A 138 45.46 23.35 14.78
CA ASP A 138 46.43 23.11 15.86
C ASP A 138 45.73 22.55 17.09
N LEU A 139 45.72 21.23 17.23
CA LEU A 139 45.22 20.47 18.39
C LEU A 139 46.38 20.03 19.31
N SER A 140 47.54 20.70 19.26
CA SER A 140 48.67 20.27 20.09
C SER A 140 48.32 20.38 21.58
N HIS A 141 48.71 19.37 22.36
CA HIS A 141 48.33 19.22 23.77
C HIS A 141 46.82 19.14 24.05
N ALA A 142 45.95 18.98 23.05
CA ALA A 142 44.50 18.81 23.27
C ALA A 142 44.19 17.53 24.06
N ILE A 143 43.08 17.55 24.79
CA ILE A 143 42.53 16.40 25.50
C ILE A 143 41.30 15.93 24.71
N LEU A 144 41.39 14.74 24.12
CA LEU A 144 40.36 14.12 23.28
C LEU A 144 39.89 12.79 23.90
N VAL A 145 40.04 12.63 25.22
CA VAL A 145 39.75 11.37 25.92
C VAL A 145 38.29 10.99 25.74
N GLU A 146 38.04 9.77 25.25
CA GLU A 146 36.70 9.25 24.92
C GLU A 146 35.93 10.07 23.86
N ALA A 147 36.62 10.96 23.11
CA ALA A 147 36.00 11.71 22.01
C ALA A 147 35.58 10.79 20.85
N ASN A 148 34.59 11.25 20.07
CA ASN A 148 34.08 10.54 18.90
C ASN A 148 34.43 11.30 17.62
N LEU A 149 35.50 10.88 16.93
CA LEU A 149 36.01 11.44 15.67
C LEU A 149 35.54 10.63 14.43
N ILE A 150 34.54 9.76 14.54
CA ILE A 150 34.13 8.89 13.43
C ILE A 150 33.80 9.71 12.18
N ASN A 151 34.38 9.33 11.03
CA ASN A 151 34.30 10.06 9.75
C ASN A 151 34.84 11.51 9.75
N ALA A 152 35.50 11.99 10.81
CA ALA A 152 36.09 13.34 10.82
C ALA A 152 37.32 13.45 9.91
N ASP A 153 37.64 14.67 9.47
CA ASP A 153 38.84 14.97 8.70
C ASP A 153 39.83 15.80 9.52
N LEU A 154 40.94 15.19 9.92
CA LEU A 154 42.07 15.81 10.63
C LEU A 154 43.30 15.93 9.72
N SER A 155 43.15 15.87 8.39
CA SER A 155 44.32 15.92 7.50
C SER A 155 45.14 17.19 7.70
N HIS A 156 46.45 17.01 7.77
CA HIS A 156 47.45 18.03 8.11
C HIS A 156 47.29 18.71 9.49
N ALA A 157 46.41 18.23 10.37
CA ALA A 157 46.29 18.75 11.73
C ALA A 157 47.53 18.47 12.60
N ASN A 158 47.71 19.27 13.63
CA ASN A 158 48.77 19.07 14.62
C ASN A 158 48.19 18.48 15.91
N LEU A 159 48.39 17.19 16.15
CA LEU A 159 48.00 16.48 17.37
C LEU A 159 49.21 16.16 18.28
N SER A 160 50.32 16.88 18.11
CA SER A 160 51.54 16.65 18.91
C SER A 160 51.26 16.83 20.41
N ASN A 161 51.64 15.83 21.21
CA ASN A 161 51.35 15.73 22.65
C ASN A 161 49.87 15.72 23.05
N ALA A 162 48.92 15.48 22.13
CA ALA A 162 47.51 15.33 22.46
C ALA A 162 47.23 13.99 23.18
N ASP A 163 46.18 13.96 24.00
CA ASP A 163 45.68 12.73 24.62
C ASP A 163 44.45 12.23 23.85
N LEU A 164 44.63 11.16 23.06
CA LEU A 164 43.58 10.52 22.26
C LEU A 164 43.09 9.22 22.93
N SER A 165 43.32 9.04 24.23
CA SER A 165 42.95 7.80 24.93
C SER A 165 41.46 7.47 24.76
N ARG A 166 41.15 6.22 24.36
CA ARG A 166 39.79 5.70 24.09
C ARG A 166 39.01 6.41 22.97
N THR A 167 39.66 7.28 22.19
CA THR A 167 39.02 8.01 21.09
C THR A 167 38.49 7.03 20.04
N GLN A 168 37.25 7.26 19.58
CA GLN A 168 36.66 6.52 18.46
C GLN A 168 37.03 7.20 17.14
N ALA A 169 37.97 6.63 16.39
CA ALA A 169 38.55 7.21 15.17
C ALA A 169 38.36 6.30 13.94
N LEU A 170 37.22 5.62 13.88
CA LEU A 170 36.82 4.77 12.75
C LEU A 170 36.54 5.63 11.51
N ALA A 171 37.09 5.22 10.37
CA ALA A 171 36.96 5.96 9.09
C ALA A 171 37.37 7.45 9.15
N THR A 172 38.25 7.81 10.11
CA THR A 172 38.78 9.16 10.28
C THR A 172 39.98 9.38 9.37
N ASN A 173 40.08 10.58 8.77
CA ASN A 173 41.23 10.95 7.92
C ASN A 173 42.33 11.61 8.75
N PHE A 174 43.48 10.95 8.89
CA PHE A 174 44.68 11.52 9.53
C PHE A 174 45.81 11.82 8.54
N THR A 175 45.55 11.88 7.23
CA THR A 175 46.60 12.09 6.23
C THR A 175 47.48 13.31 6.54
N GLY A 176 48.79 13.14 6.68
CA GLY A 176 49.71 14.25 6.98
C GLY A 176 49.67 14.79 8.42
N THR A 177 48.96 14.13 9.34
CA THR A 177 48.82 14.58 10.75
C THR A 177 50.15 14.46 11.50
N LYS A 178 50.42 15.42 12.41
CA LYS A 178 51.52 15.33 13.37
C LYS A 178 51.07 14.65 14.67
N LEU A 179 51.69 13.53 15.05
CA LEU A 179 51.32 12.74 16.24
C LEU A 179 52.45 12.59 17.27
N THR A 180 53.61 13.23 17.08
CA THR A 180 54.75 13.13 18.02
C THR A 180 54.33 13.47 19.46
N GLY A 181 54.54 12.51 20.36
CA GLY A 181 54.24 12.60 21.79
C GLY A 181 52.79 12.35 22.18
N ALA A 182 51.90 12.04 21.24
CA ALA A 182 50.49 11.76 21.53
C ALA A 182 50.29 10.45 22.32
N CYS A 183 49.21 10.36 23.11
CA CYS A 183 48.79 9.14 23.78
C CYS A 183 47.66 8.45 23.01
N LEU A 184 47.83 7.16 22.70
CA LEU A 184 46.91 6.34 21.91
C LEU A 184 46.40 5.11 22.70
N GLU A 185 46.27 5.21 24.03
CA GLU A 185 45.71 4.13 24.86
C GLU A 185 44.28 3.80 24.40
N ASP A 186 43.96 2.52 24.15
CA ASP A 186 42.64 2.08 23.67
C ASP A 186 42.11 2.84 22.43
N TRP A 187 42.99 3.39 21.59
CA TRP A 187 42.61 4.16 20.41
C TRP A 187 41.96 3.27 19.34
N ASN A 188 40.68 3.54 19.03
CA ASN A 188 39.90 2.66 18.16
C ASN A 188 39.93 3.15 16.70
N CYS A 189 40.60 2.38 15.84
CA CYS A 189 40.72 2.60 14.39
C CYS A 189 40.45 1.31 13.61
N ASN A 190 40.08 1.41 12.33
CA ASN A 190 39.74 0.27 11.47
C ASN A 190 40.31 0.41 10.06
N GLY A 191 40.03 -0.56 9.17
CA GLY A 191 40.52 -0.55 7.79
C GLY A 191 40.09 0.65 6.92
N ALA A 192 39.21 1.52 7.41
CA ALA A 192 38.81 2.76 6.74
C ALA A 192 39.53 4.02 7.28
N THR A 193 40.26 3.91 8.40
CA THR A 193 41.03 5.03 8.99
C THR A 193 42.31 5.25 8.17
N THR A 194 42.52 6.45 7.63
CA THR A 194 43.68 6.71 6.75
C THR A 194 44.86 7.30 7.53
N LEU A 195 45.99 6.59 7.48
CA LEU A 195 47.24 6.90 8.22
C LEU A 195 48.41 7.18 7.27
N ASN A 196 48.14 7.83 6.14
CA ASN A 196 49.14 8.21 5.15
C ASN A 196 49.95 9.43 5.61
N ASP A 197 51.23 9.48 5.26
CA ASP A 197 52.11 10.65 5.46
C ASP A 197 52.18 11.18 6.92
N ILE A 198 51.89 10.33 7.91
CA ILE A 198 51.93 10.68 9.33
C ILE A 198 53.35 11.13 9.74
N VAL A 199 53.43 12.29 10.38
CA VAL A 199 54.65 12.80 10.98
C VAL A 199 54.63 12.46 12.47
N CYS A 200 55.36 11.42 12.86
CA CYS A 200 55.41 10.94 14.24
C CYS A 200 56.77 10.34 14.58
N ASP A 201 57.46 10.93 15.56
CA ASP A 201 58.70 10.39 16.11
C ASP A 201 58.43 9.30 17.16
N TYR A 202 57.42 9.49 18.00
CA TYR A 202 57.03 8.54 19.06
C TYR A 202 55.62 8.83 19.57
N ILE A 203 55.02 7.84 20.21
CA ILE A 203 53.72 7.90 20.90
C ILE A 203 53.85 7.29 22.30
N PHE A 204 52.76 7.35 23.08
CA PHE A 204 52.58 6.58 24.31
C PHE A 204 51.36 5.67 24.17
N LEU A 205 51.52 4.38 24.51
CA LEU A 205 50.45 3.39 24.45
C LEU A 205 49.59 3.35 25.73
N LYS A 206 50.01 4.06 26.79
CA LYS A 206 49.24 4.24 28.03
C LYS A 206 49.29 5.67 28.55
N ALA A 207 48.21 6.08 29.21
CA ALA A 207 48.04 7.39 29.83
C ALA A 207 49.16 7.69 30.85
N ARG A 208 49.30 8.99 31.17
CA ARG A 208 50.42 9.52 31.97
C ARG A 208 51.80 9.26 31.34
N LYS A 209 51.86 9.18 30.01
CA LYS A 209 53.08 8.99 29.22
C LYS A 209 53.82 7.68 29.53
N GLN A 210 53.05 6.61 29.73
CA GLN A 210 53.58 5.26 29.92
C GLN A 210 53.67 4.51 28.59
N GLU A 211 54.50 3.47 28.53
CA GLU A 211 54.67 2.62 27.35
C GLU A 211 54.95 3.42 26.06
N ARG A 212 56.05 4.19 26.07
CA ARG A 212 56.54 4.91 24.89
C ARG A 212 56.80 3.92 23.75
N CYS A 213 56.31 4.24 22.56
CA CYS A 213 56.57 3.50 21.32
C CYS A 213 57.19 4.45 20.27
N PRO A 214 58.36 4.14 19.69
CA PRO A 214 59.27 3.06 20.08
C PRO A 214 59.81 3.28 21.51
N SER A 215 60.25 2.21 22.18
CA SER A 215 60.73 2.29 23.57
C SER A 215 62.01 3.13 23.72
N ASN A 216 62.79 3.26 22.64
CA ASN A 216 63.92 4.17 22.49
C ASN A 216 63.98 4.66 21.03
N GLY A 217 64.66 5.78 20.77
CA GLY A 217 64.79 6.38 19.43
C GLY A 217 63.49 6.97 18.90
N ASN A 218 63.42 7.17 17.59
CA ASN A 218 62.24 7.67 16.88
C ASN A 218 61.81 6.65 15.81
N PHE A 219 60.52 6.63 15.46
CA PHE A 219 60.02 5.89 14.30
C PHE A 219 60.73 6.33 13.02
N THR A 220 61.00 5.36 12.16
CA THR A 220 61.41 5.60 10.77
C THR A 220 60.19 5.88 9.87
N SER A 221 60.43 6.42 8.68
CA SER A 221 59.34 6.79 7.75
C SER A 221 58.41 5.61 7.45
N GLY A 222 57.11 5.80 7.71
CA GLY A 222 56.06 4.79 7.53
C GLY A 222 56.05 3.65 8.56
N GLU A 223 56.92 3.65 9.57
CA GLU A 223 56.94 2.62 10.62
C GLU A 223 55.70 2.67 11.52
N PHE A 224 55.30 3.88 11.94
CA PHE A 224 54.04 4.13 12.63
C PHE A 224 52.84 3.53 11.88
N THR A 225 52.71 3.83 10.59
CA THR A 225 51.61 3.36 9.74
C THR A 225 51.61 1.83 9.63
N LYS A 226 52.78 1.19 9.54
CA LYS A 226 52.91 -0.28 9.54
C LYS A 226 52.47 -0.93 10.86
N LEU A 227 52.78 -0.31 12.01
CA LEU A 227 52.36 -0.77 13.33
C LEU A 227 50.84 -0.92 13.41
N PHE A 228 50.11 0.15 13.06
CA PHE A 228 48.65 0.17 13.10
C PHE A 228 48.01 -0.62 11.96
N HIS A 229 48.50 -0.55 10.72
CA HIS A 229 47.99 -1.40 9.63
C HIS A 229 48.07 -2.89 9.97
N LYS A 230 49.13 -3.36 10.66
CA LYS A 230 49.22 -4.77 11.06
C LYS A 230 48.13 -5.15 12.06
N ALA A 231 47.91 -4.34 13.09
CA ALA A 231 46.88 -4.56 14.11
C ALA A 231 45.46 -4.53 13.51
N ILE A 232 45.16 -3.47 12.75
CA ILE A 232 43.90 -3.29 12.02
C ILE A 232 43.64 -4.49 11.10
N SER A 233 44.61 -4.88 10.26
CA SER A 233 44.41 -5.94 9.26
C SER A 233 44.10 -7.30 9.90
N SER A 234 44.68 -7.62 11.06
CA SER A 234 44.36 -8.86 11.78
C SER A 234 42.94 -8.87 12.32
N VAL A 235 42.43 -7.73 12.83
CA VAL A 235 41.06 -7.61 13.35
C VAL A 235 40.03 -7.57 12.21
N ASP A 236 40.27 -6.76 11.17
CA ASP A 236 39.41 -6.66 9.98
C ASP A 236 39.23 -8.03 9.29
N LEU A 237 40.30 -8.83 9.19
CA LEU A 237 40.24 -10.17 8.58
C LEU A 237 39.35 -11.13 9.38
N ILE A 238 39.46 -11.12 10.71
CA ILE A 238 38.62 -11.93 11.60
C ILE A 238 37.15 -11.51 11.44
N LEU A 239 36.86 -10.21 11.50
CA LEU A 239 35.50 -9.68 11.40
C LEU A 239 34.86 -9.95 10.04
N ARG A 240 35.59 -9.77 8.92
CA ARG A 240 35.09 -10.08 7.57
C ARG A 240 34.74 -11.56 7.43
N ASN A 241 35.63 -12.46 7.84
CA ASN A 241 35.38 -13.90 7.80
C ASN A 241 34.11 -14.29 8.60
N SER A 242 33.87 -13.68 9.77
CA SER A 242 32.65 -13.91 10.55
C SER A 242 31.40 -13.35 9.86
N ILE A 243 31.47 -12.16 9.27
CA ILE A 243 30.34 -11.54 8.54
C ILE A 243 29.98 -12.35 7.30
N ASP A 244 30.95 -12.82 6.53
CA ASP A 244 30.73 -13.62 5.32
C ASP A 244 30.07 -14.97 5.64
N GLN A 245 30.48 -15.62 6.75
CA GLN A 245 29.81 -16.83 7.24
C GLN A 245 28.33 -16.56 7.57
N VAL A 246 28.02 -15.47 8.29
CA VAL A 246 26.64 -15.10 8.64
C VAL A 246 25.80 -14.78 7.40
N ASN A 247 26.34 -14.02 6.44
CA ASN A 247 25.67 -13.71 5.18
C ASN A 247 25.36 -14.97 4.36
N THR A 248 26.31 -15.91 4.32
CA THR A 248 26.15 -17.19 3.61
C THR A 248 25.03 -18.04 4.23
N LEU A 249 24.95 -18.08 5.58
CA LEU A 249 23.87 -18.76 6.31
C LEU A 249 22.51 -18.09 6.05
N TYR A 250 22.44 -16.76 6.09
CA TYR A 250 21.22 -16.00 5.87
C TYR A 250 20.62 -16.23 4.47
N GLU A 251 21.44 -16.16 3.41
CA GLU A 251 20.94 -16.39 2.05
C GLU A 251 20.50 -17.85 1.82
N ALA A 252 21.20 -18.83 2.43
CA ALA A 252 20.77 -20.23 2.40
C ALA A 252 19.41 -20.46 3.09
N GLU A 253 19.19 -19.83 4.25
CA GLU A 253 17.94 -19.94 5.00
C GLU A 253 16.77 -19.25 4.28
N LYS A 254 17.02 -18.07 3.69
CA LYS A 254 16.10 -17.33 2.83
C LYS A 254 15.64 -18.13 1.60
N ILE A 255 16.55 -18.85 0.93
CA ILE A 255 16.20 -19.76 -0.17
C ILE A 255 15.28 -20.89 0.33
N LYS A 256 15.61 -21.50 1.48
CA LYS A 256 14.81 -22.59 2.09
C LYS A 256 13.39 -22.13 2.46
N ILE A 257 13.25 -20.92 3.02
CA ILE A 257 11.96 -20.31 3.34
C ILE A 257 11.16 -20.04 2.07
N LYS A 258 11.78 -19.42 1.04
CA LYS A 258 11.12 -19.12 -0.24
C LYS A 258 10.56 -20.40 -0.89
N TYR A 259 11.37 -21.45 -1.00
CA TYR A 259 10.94 -22.73 -1.56
C TYR A 259 9.76 -23.35 -0.78
N SER A 260 9.83 -23.33 0.57
CA SER A 260 8.73 -23.83 1.41
C SER A 260 7.42 -23.04 1.20
N LEU A 261 7.52 -21.72 0.99
CA LEU A 261 6.38 -20.85 0.74
C LEU A 261 5.76 -21.12 -0.64
N GLU A 262 6.57 -21.23 -1.69
CA GLU A 262 6.14 -21.51 -3.07
C GLU A 262 5.43 -22.87 -3.17
N GLN A 263 5.93 -23.91 -2.50
CA GLN A 263 5.28 -25.22 -2.44
C GLN A 263 3.90 -25.14 -1.76
N LYS A 264 3.81 -24.48 -0.59
CA LYS A 264 2.53 -24.29 0.12
C LYS A 264 1.53 -23.50 -0.71
N TYR A 265 1.98 -22.42 -1.37
CA TYR A 265 1.14 -21.58 -2.21
C TYR A 265 0.61 -22.36 -3.43
N THR A 266 1.47 -23.14 -4.10
CA THR A 266 1.10 -23.97 -5.26
C THR A 266 0.04 -25.02 -4.90
N VAL A 267 0.18 -25.68 -3.74
CA VAL A 267 -0.82 -26.65 -3.24
C VAL A 267 -2.15 -25.96 -2.93
N ALA A 268 -2.12 -24.81 -2.25
CA ALA A 268 -3.32 -24.04 -1.92
C ALA A 268 -4.05 -23.53 -3.17
N LEU A 269 -3.30 -23.05 -4.17
CA LEU A 269 -3.85 -22.54 -5.43
C LEU A 269 -4.55 -23.65 -6.23
N LYS A 270 -3.91 -24.82 -6.40
CA LYS A 270 -4.53 -25.99 -7.04
C LYS A 270 -5.79 -26.48 -6.32
N ALA A 271 -5.81 -26.44 -4.99
CA ALA A 271 -7.00 -26.79 -4.20
C ALA A 271 -8.15 -25.79 -4.42
N CYS A 272 -7.82 -24.50 -4.55
CA CYS A 272 -8.77 -23.43 -4.85
C CYS A 272 -9.35 -23.56 -6.27
N GLU A 273 -8.50 -23.75 -7.28
CA GLU A 273 -8.90 -24.00 -8.68
C GLU A 273 -9.85 -25.19 -8.80
N LYS A 274 -9.50 -26.32 -8.18
CA LYS A 274 -10.36 -27.52 -8.17
C LYS A 274 -11.74 -27.24 -7.57
N LYS A 275 -11.81 -26.44 -6.49
CA LYS A 275 -13.08 -26.03 -5.87
C LYS A 275 -13.92 -25.18 -6.83
N TYR A 276 -13.32 -24.19 -7.49
CA TYR A 276 -14.03 -23.36 -8.48
C TYR A 276 -14.50 -24.17 -9.69
N GLN A 277 -13.68 -25.09 -10.20
CA GLN A 277 -14.07 -25.99 -11.30
C GLN A 277 -15.28 -26.86 -10.94
N SER A 278 -15.35 -27.40 -9.71
CA SER A 278 -16.52 -28.14 -9.24
C SER A 278 -17.76 -27.26 -9.10
N GLN A 279 -17.62 -25.99 -8.70
CA GLN A 279 -18.72 -25.04 -8.62
C GLN A 279 -19.24 -24.62 -10.00
N LEU A 280 -18.36 -24.39 -10.97
CA LEU A 280 -18.73 -24.11 -12.37
C LEU A 280 -19.48 -25.30 -12.98
N LYS A 281 -18.95 -26.52 -12.86
CA LYS A 281 -19.62 -27.72 -13.37
C LYS A 281 -21.04 -27.90 -12.79
N ALA A 282 -21.21 -27.69 -11.49
CA ALA A 282 -22.54 -27.74 -10.86
C ALA A 282 -23.47 -26.60 -11.33
N LYS A 283 -22.94 -25.47 -11.79
CA LYS A 283 -23.72 -24.38 -12.40
C LYS A 283 -24.09 -24.66 -13.85
N ASP A 284 -23.20 -25.26 -14.62
CA ASP A 284 -23.49 -25.71 -15.99
C ASP A 284 -24.57 -26.81 -15.99
N GLU A 285 -24.48 -27.76 -15.06
CA GLU A 285 -25.53 -28.78 -14.82
C GLU A 285 -26.89 -28.15 -14.47
N GLN A 286 -26.91 -27.09 -13.65
CA GLN A 286 -28.15 -26.33 -13.39
C GLN A 286 -28.69 -25.63 -14.63
N ILE A 287 -27.84 -24.99 -15.43
CA ILE A 287 -28.24 -24.30 -16.67
C ILE A 287 -28.87 -25.27 -17.67
N GLU A 288 -28.32 -26.48 -17.79
CA GLU A 288 -28.86 -27.47 -18.72
C GLU A 288 -30.25 -27.98 -18.30
N ILE A 289 -30.46 -28.21 -17.00
CA ILE A 289 -31.79 -28.52 -16.43
C ILE A 289 -32.80 -27.39 -16.72
N TYR A 290 -32.38 -26.12 -16.58
CA TYR A 290 -33.23 -24.97 -16.93
C TYR A 290 -33.56 -24.90 -18.43
N ARG A 291 -32.61 -25.26 -19.31
CA ARG A 291 -32.83 -25.29 -20.77
C ARG A 291 -33.81 -26.39 -21.17
N GLU A 292 -33.63 -27.60 -20.65
CA GLU A 292 -34.54 -28.72 -20.87
C GLU A 292 -35.97 -28.36 -20.41
N HIS A 293 -36.10 -27.79 -19.20
CA HIS A 293 -37.38 -27.33 -18.69
C HIS A 293 -38.03 -26.26 -19.58
N ASN A 294 -37.25 -25.30 -20.10
CA ASN A 294 -37.77 -24.26 -20.99
C ASN A 294 -38.13 -24.77 -22.39
N ALA A 295 -37.42 -25.79 -22.89
CA ALA A 295 -37.78 -26.48 -24.13
C ALA A 295 -39.13 -27.21 -24.00
N ASN A 296 -39.31 -27.94 -22.89
CA ASN A 296 -40.58 -28.60 -22.55
C ASN A 296 -41.73 -27.59 -22.41
N MET A 297 -41.48 -26.43 -21.78
CA MET A 297 -42.46 -25.33 -21.72
C MET A 297 -42.81 -24.77 -23.11
N CYS A 298 -41.84 -24.56 -23.99
CA CYS A 298 -42.10 -24.16 -25.38
C CYS A 298 -42.95 -25.19 -26.14
N GLU A 299 -42.74 -26.49 -25.89
CA GLU A 299 -43.51 -27.57 -26.50
C GLU A 299 -44.94 -27.63 -25.97
N ILE A 300 -45.13 -27.47 -24.65
CA ILE A 300 -46.45 -27.30 -24.02
C ILE A 300 -47.17 -26.07 -24.60
N VAL A 301 -46.50 -24.93 -24.74
CA VAL A 301 -47.09 -23.71 -25.33
C VAL A 301 -47.51 -23.94 -26.77
N LYS A 302 -46.72 -24.66 -27.59
CA LYS A 302 -47.13 -25.05 -28.95
C LYS A 302 -48.34 -26.00 -28.95
N LEU A 303 -48.39 -26.97 -28.03
CA LEU A 303 -49.52 -27.90 -27.87
C LEU A 303 -50.80 -27.24 -27.34
N VAL A 304 -50.68 -26.11 -26.63
CA VAL A 304 -51.81 -25.29 -26.18
C VAL A 304 -52.25 -24.30 -27.25
N ALA A 305 -51.32 -23.59 -27.90
CA ALA A 305 -51.60 -22.62 -28.96
C ALA A 305 -52.12 -23.25 -30.27
N SER A 306 -51.89 -24.54 -30.48
CA SER A 306 -52.48 -25.32 -31.59
C SER A 306 -53.91 -25.82 -31.31
N LYS A 307 -54.47 -25.56 -30.12
CA LYS A 307 -55.88 -25.83 -29.82
C LYS A 307 -56.74 -24.59 -30.14
N PRO A 308 -57.92 -24.73 -30.78
CA PRO A 308 -58.78 -23.59 -31.06
C PRO A 308 -59.22 -22.88 -29.79
N ILE A 309 -59.18 -21.54 -29.80
CA ILE A 309 -59.76 -20.71 -28.73
C ILE A 309 -61.27 -20.66 -28.95
N GLU A 310 -62.03 -21.50 -28.24
CA GLU A 310 -63.49 -21.41 -28.19
C GLU A 310 -63.93 -20.29 -27.23
N TRP A 311 -64.33 -19.15 -27.79
CA TRP A 311 -64.94 -18.05 -27.05
C TRP A 311 -66.37 -18.42 -26.65
N ASN A 312 -66.60 -18.72 -25.37
CA ASN A 312 -67.91 -19.14 -24.86
C ASN A 312 -68.66 -17.97 -24.20
N ILE A 313 -69.39 -17.18 -25.00
CA ILE A 313 -70.25 -16.10 -24.49
C ILE A 313 -71.48 -16.70 -23.84
N LYS A 314 -71.55 -16.64 -22.51
CA LYS A 314 -72.83 -16.73 -21.80
C LYS A 314 -73.52 -15.37 -21.83
N SER A 315 -74.40 -15.17 -22.80
CA SER A 315 -75.41 -14.10 -22.74
C SER A 315 -76.74 -14.68 -22.26
N GLU A 316 -77.08 -14.44 -21.00
CA GLU A 316 -78.45 -14.66 -20.52
C GLU A 316 -79.37 -13.54 -21.03
N LEU A 317 -80.42 -13.96 -21.73
CA LEU A 317 -81.68 -13.27 -22.04
C LEU A 317 -81.79 -11.77 -21.70
N LEU A 318 -81.83 -10.93 -22.74
CA LEU A 318 -82.52 -9.64 -22.74
C LEU A 318 -83.23 -9.45 -24.09
N GLU A 319 -84.46 -8.95 -24.05
CA GLU A 319 -85.44 -9.04 -25.13
C GLU A 319 -85.43 -7.83 -26.09
N SER A 320 -85.83 -8.07 -27.35
CA SER A 320 -86.39 -7.07 -28.31
C SER A 320 -85.43 -5.95 -28.80
N HIS A 321 -85.30 -5.56 -30.08
CA HIS A 321 -86.24 -5.43 -31.21
C HIS A 321 -85.47 -5.21 -32.55
N THR A 322 -86.15 -5.45 -33.68
CA THR A 322 -85.99 -4.84 -35.04
C THR A 322 -84.57 -4.55 -35.57
N MET A 323 -84.08 -5.34 -36.53
CA MET A 323 -84.20 -5.07 -37.98
C MET A 323 -83.69 -3.70 -38.47
N GLU A 324 -82.57 -3.69 -39.19
CA GLU A 324 -82.54 -3.26 -40.60
C GLU A 324 -81.26 -3.73 -41.33
N SER A 325 -81.43 -4.08 -42.60
CA SER A 325 -80.41 -4.37 -43.61
C SER A 325 -80.68 -3.42 -44.81
N PRO A 326 -79.90 -3.47 -45.90
CA PRO A 326 -78.45 -3.31 -46.05
C PRO A 326 -78.15 -2.16 -47.05
N THR A 327 -76.88 -1.77 -47.30
CA THR A 327 -76.52 -1.29 -48.65
C THR A 327 -75.05 -1.44 -49.02
N VAL A 328 -74.84 -1.96 -50.23
CA VAL A 328 -73.58 -1.91 -51.00
C VAL A 328 -73.67 -0.74 -51.97
N VAL A 329 -72.61 0.07 -52.10
CA VAL A 329 -72.37 0.87 -53.32
C VAL A 329 -70.88 0.80 -53.70
N ASN A 330 -70.63 0.61 -54.99
CA ASN A 330 -69.34 0.48 -55.67
C ASN A 330 -69.10 1.72 -56.58
N VAL A 331 -67.96 1.77 -57.30
CA VAL A 331 -67.49 2.72 -58.36
C VAL A 331 -66.18 3.41 -57.91
N GLN A 332 -64.99 3.05 -58.43
CA GLN A 332 -64.42 3.18 -59.80
C GLN A 332 -64.07 4.61 -60.27
N GLY A 333 -62.77 4.84 -60.50
CA GLY A 333 -62.26 5.65 -61.62
C GLY A 333 -61.53 6.96 -61.29
N GLY A 334 -60.21 7.02 -61.52
CA GLY A 334 -59.44 8.28 -61.56
C GLY A 334 -57.92 8.14 -61.37
N GLN A 335 -57.15 8.35 -62.44
CA GLN A 335 -55.66 8.34 -62.51
C GLN A 335 -55.02 9.41 -61.57
N VAL A 336 -53.71 9.41 -61.22
CA VAL A 336 -52.50 9.15 -62.04
C VAL A 336 -51.33 8.60 -61.18
N SER A 337 -50.40 7.86 -61.81
CA SER A 337 -49.18 7.29 -61.19
C SER A 337 -47.90 8.00 -61.69
N PHE A 338 -46.81 7.95 -60.90
CA PHE A 338 -45.44 7.95 -61.44
C PHE A 338 -44.42 7.19 -60.54
N GLY A 339 -44.03 6.00 -60.99
CA GLY A 339 -42.66 5.43 -60.90
C GLY A 339 -42.21 4.73 -59.61
N GLY A 340 -41.95 3.40 -59.67
CA GLY A 340 -41.21 2.71 -58.59
C GLY A 340 -41.30 1.18 -58.43
N ASP A 341 -41.63 0.41 -59.47
CA ASP A 341 -41.40 -1.04 -59.71
C ASP A 341 -40.54 -1.89 -58.70
N ILE A 342 -40.79 -3.18 -58.38
CA ILE A 342 -41.78 -4.19 -58.86
C ILE A 342 -41.79 -5.48 -57.95
N ASN A 343 -42.97 -6.13 -57.80
CA ASN A 343 -43.29 -7.58 -57.51
C ASN A 343 -42.66 -8.36 -56.31
N THR A 344 -43.26 -9.36 -55.63
CA THR A 344 -44.62 -10.00 -55.45
C THR A 344 -44.50 -11.00 -54.26
N GLY A 345 -45.54 -11.56 -53.60
CA GLY A 345 -47.01 -11.42 -53.70
C GLY A 345 -47.77 -12.74 -53.39
N GLU A 346 -48.89 -12.68 -52.64
CA GLU A 346 -50.07 -13.62 -52.64
C GLU A 346 -49.91 -15.07 -52.08
N ALA A 347 -50.92 -15.75 -51.47
CA ALA A 347 -52.26 -15.39 -50.97
C ALA A 347 -52.82 -16.41 -49.91
N ASN A 348 -53.61 -15.90 -48.95
CA ASN A 348 -54.98 -16.26 -48.49
C ASN A 348 -55.58 -17.70 -48.64
N VAL A 349 -56.39 -18.18 -47.64
CA VAL A 349 -57.78 -18.74 -47.75
C VAL A 349 -58.25 -19.58 -46.50
N GLN A 350 -59.58 -19.63 -46.31
CA GLN A 350 -60.46 -19.97 -45.16
C GLN A 350 -60.52 -21.41 -44.54
N TYR A 351 -61.28 -21.49 -43.43
CA TYR A 351 -61.66 -22.62 -42.55
C TYR A 351 -62.88 -23.46 -43.00
N SER A 352 -63.00 -24.72 -42.54
CA SER A 352 -64.25 -25.24 -41.90
C SER A 352 -64.13 -26.58 -41.13
N SER A 353 -64.66 -26.58 -39.90
CA SER A 353 -65.31 -27.67 -39.14
C SER A 353 -64.93 -29.16 -39.29
N VAL A 354 -64.24 -29.73 -38.28
CA VAL A 354 -64.66 -30.97 -37.56
C VAL A 354 -64.18 -30.92 -36.09
N GLN A 355 -65.10 -30.80 -35.13
CA GLN A 355 -64.86 -31.07 -33.70
C GLN A 355 -66.10 -31.77 -33.13
N LYS A 356 -65.96 -33.00 -32.61
CA LYS A 356 -66.96 -33.63 -31.69
C LYS A 356 -66.53 -34.92 -30.95
N GLN A 357 -65.27 -35.35 -31.05
CA GLN A 357 -64.64 -36.41 -30.26
C GLN A 357 -63.18 -35.96 -29.96
N ASN A 358 -62.54 -36.20 -28.81
CA ASN A 358 -62.94 -36.91 -27.59
C ASN A 358 -62.48 -36.11 -26.34
N LEU A 359 -63.42 -35.53 -25.57
CA LEU A 359 -63.06 -34.81 -24.33
C LEU A 359 -62.49 -35.74 -23.24
N ALA A 360 -62.96 -37.00 -23.20
CA ALA A 360 -62.54 -37.98 -22.21
C ALA A 360 -61.09 -38.46 -22.41
N GLU A 361 -60.66 -38.66 -23.66
CA GLU A 361 -59.27 -39.01 -23.98
C GLU A 361 -58.33 -37.85 -23.65
N ALA A 362 -58.69 -36.62 -24.03
CA ALA A 362 -57.92 -35.42 -23.68
C ALA A 362 -57.76 -35.25 -22.15
N VAL A 363 -58.80 -35.54 -21.35
CA VAL A 363 -58.70 -35.50 -19.88
C VAL A 363 -57.82 -36.63 -19.34
N ALA A 364 -57.90 -37.84 -19.91
CA ALA A 364 -57.05 -38.96 -19.49
C ALA A 364 -55.57 -38.72 -19.82
N GLU A 365 -55.25 -38.21 -21.00
CA GLU A 365 -53.88 -37.85 -21.41
C GLU A 365 -53.31 -36.72 -20.54
N ILE A 366 -54.10 -35.68 -20.26
CA ILE A 366 -53.68 -34.59 -19.36
C ILE A 366 -53.42 -35.11 -17.93
N GLN A 367 -54.25 -36.02 -17.42
CA GLN A 367 -54.00 -36.65 -16.10
C GLN A 367 -52.74 -37.53 -16.11
N GLN A 368 -52.46 -38.23 -17.21
CA GLN A 368 -51.27 -39.07 -17.35
C GLN A 368 -49.99 -38.24 -17.45
N LEU A 369 -50.01 -37.13 -18.20
CA LEU A 369 -48.89 -36.17 -18.30
C LEU A 369 -48.63 -35.46 -16.96
N LEU A 370 -49.67 -35.03 -16.25
CA LEU A 370 -49.53 -34.44 -14.91
C LEU A 370 -48.89 -35.43 -13.91
N LYS A 371 -49.27 -36.72 -13.98
CA LYS A 371 -48.72 -37.77 -13.11
C LYS A 371 -47.28 -38.17 -13.48
N GLN A 372 -46.88 -38.00 -14.74
CA GLN A 372 -45.48 -38.12 -15.15
C GLN A 372 -44.65 -36.93 -14.61
N LEU A 373 -45.15 -35.71 -14.74
CA LEU A 373 -44.49 -34.50 -14.23
C LEU A 373 -44.28 -34.53 -12.70
N GLU A 374 -45.27 -35.00 -11.93
CA GLU A 374 -45.14 -35.20 -10.46
C GLU A 374 -44.03 -36.21 -10.08
N ASN A 375 -43.85 -37.27 -10.87
CA ASN A 375 -42.82 -38.29 -10.61
C ASN A 375 -41.42 -37.84 -11.06
N THR A 376 -41.30 -37.04 -12.12
CA THR A 376 -40.00 -36.59 -12.66
C THR A 376 -39.43 -35.40 -11.90
N TYR A 377 -40.26 -34.47 -11.43
CA TYR A 377 -39.84 -33.22 -10.78
C TYR A 377 -40.45 -33.07 -9.38
N GLY A 378 -40.13 -34.01 -8.49
CA GLY A 378 -40.64 -34.10 -7.11
C GLY A 378 -40.20 -32.97 -6.16
N ASN A 379 -40.48 -31.72 -6.50
CA ASN A 379 -40.21 -30.55 -5.67
C ASN A 379 -41.52 -29.92 -5.19
N LYS A 380 -41.66 -29.71 -3.87
CA LYS A 380 -42.92 -29.34 -3.20
C LYS A 380 -43.54 -28.01 -3.68
N GLU A 381 -42.73 -27.14 -4.24
CA GLU A 381 -43.13 -25.80 -4.69
C GLU A 381 -43.85 -25.83 -6.04
N THR A 382 -43.42 -26.69 -6.97
CA THR A 382 -44.11 -26.92 -8.26
C THR A 382 -45.52 -27.46 -8.02
N ALA A 383 -45.67 -28.41 -7.10
CA ALA A 383 -46.97 -28.96 -6.70
C ALA A 383 -47.90 -27.92 -6.04
N LYS A 384 -47.35 -26.93 -5.32
CA LYS A 384 -48.13 -25.79 -4.81
C LYS A 384 -48.70 -24.95 -5.96
N VAL A 385 -47.84 -24.47 -6.88
CA VAL A 385 -48.28 -23.63 -8.01
C VAL A 385 -49.33 -24.37 -8.86
N ILE A 386 -49.13 -25.65 -9.15
CA ILE A 386 -50.08 -26.48 -9.89
C ILE A 386 -51.41 -26.64 -9.15
N ASN A 387 -51.41 -26.81 -7.82
CA ASN A 387 -52.65 -26.92 -7.05
C ASN A 387 -53.37 -25.58 -6.90
N THR A 388 -52.65 -24.46 -6.77
CA THR A 388 -53.24 -23.12 -6.73
C THR A 388 -53.93 -22.77 -8.07
N LEU A 389 -53.31 -23.12 -9.20
CA LEU A 389 -53.93 -22.99 -10.52
C LEU A 389 -55.17 -23.87 -10.68
N LYS A 390 -55.18 -25.08 -10.11
CA LYS A 390 -56.36 -25.98 -10.08
C LYS A 390 -57.50 -25.46 -9.18
N SER A 391 -57.21 -24.63 -8.17
CA SER A 391 -58.24 -24.09 -7.26
C SER A 391 -58.95 -22.83 -7.76
N GLY A 392 -58.48 -22.20 -8.84
CA GLY A 392 -59.18 -21.14 -9.57
C GLY A 392 -58.84 -19.72 -9.13
N GLY A 393 -58.38 -18.90 -10.10
CA GLY A 393 -58.17 -17.46 -9.96
C GLY A 393 -56.70 -17.04 -10.01
N VAL A 394 -56.36 -16.10 -10.91
CA VAL A 394 -55.02 -15.50 -11.04
C VAL A 394 -54.62 -14.75 -9.76
N GLU A 395 -55.58 -14.20 -9.04
CA GLU A 395 -55.45 -13.52 -7.74
C GLU A 395 -54.69 -14.35 -6.69
N ALA A 396 -54.73 -15.68 -6.76
CA ALA A 396 -54.02 -16.55 -5.83
C ALA A 396 -52.51 -16.69 -6.12
N LEU A 397 -52.02 -16.17 -7.26
CA LEU A 397 -50.59 -16.16 -7.61
C LEU A 397 -49.83 -15.02 -6.92
N GLU A 398 -50.47 -13.87 -6.66
CA GLU A 398 -49.84 -12.71 -6.00
C GLU A 398 -49.29 -13.04 -4.60
N ALA A 399 -49.86 -14.05 -3.93
CA ALA A 399 -49.43 -14.53 -2.62
C ALA A 399 -48.15 -15.40 -2.63
N ILE A 400 -47.55 -15.66 -3.80
CA ILE A 400 -46.38 -16.53 -3.96
C ILE A 400 -45.14 -15.70 -4.32
N ASP A 401 -44.36 -15.31 -3.31
CA ASP A 401 -43.09 -14.60 -3.47
C ASP A 401 -42.01 -15.52 -4.09
N HIS A 402 -42.03 -15.63 -5.42
CA HIS A 402 -41.08 -16.43 -6.19
C HIS A 402 -40.77 -15.76 -7.55
N PRO A 403 -39.50 -15.65 -7.98
CA PRO A 403 -39.13 -14.87 -9.18
C PRO A 403 -39.83 -15.27 -10.47
N LEU A 404 -40.17 -16.56 -10.66
CA LEU A 404 -40.91 -17.03 -11.83
C LEU A 404 -42.37 -16.58 -11.85
N VAL A 405 -42.98 -16.33 -10.69
CA VAL A 405 -44.37 -15.83 -10.61
C VAL A 405 -44.43 -14.38 -11.07
N ASN A 406 -43.46 -13.56 -10.68
CA ASN A 406 -43.35 -12.17 -11.14
C ASN A 406 -43.19 -12.07 -12.67
N ILE A 407 -42.44 -12.98 -13.29
CA ILE A 407 -42.30 -13.06 -14.76
C ILE A 407 -43.62 -13.49 -15.41
N LEU A 408 -44.36 -14.43 -14.80
CA LEU A 408 -45.65 -14.87 -15.31
C LEU A 408 -46.71 -13.76 -15.22
N MET A 409 -46.77 -13.04 -14.10
CA MET A 409 -47.68 -11.90 -13.91
C MET A 409 -47.40 -10.78 -14.93
N ALA A 410 -46.13 -10.39 -15.11
CA ALA A 410 -45.76 -9.38 -16.11
C ALA A 410 -46.10 -9.79 -17.55
N ALA A 411 -46.07 -11.09 -17.86
CA ALA A 411 -46.51 -11.61 -19.16
C ALA A 411 -48.04 -11.57 -19.33
N ILE A 412 -48.81 -11.76 -18.26
CA ILE A 412 -50.27 -11.67 -18.25
C ILE A 412 -50.74 -10.21 -18.35
N GLU A 413 -50.12 -9.29 -17.59
CA GLU A 413 -50.40 -7.84 -17.66
C GLU A 413 -50.13 -7.29 -19.07
N GLY A 414 -49.00 -7.66 -19.67
CA GLY A 414 -48.66 -7.28 -21.05
C GLY A 414 -49.57 -7.84 -22.15
N TRP A 415 -50.52 -8.73 -21.81
CA TRP A 415 -51.56 -9.23 -22.73
C TRP A 415 -52.92 -8.53 -22.51
N ALA A 416 -53.06 -7.66 -21.51
CA ALA A 416 -54.29 -6.91 -21.24
C ALA A 416 -54.27 -5.48 -21.82
N GLU A 417 -53.12 -4.97 -22.23
CA GLU A 417 -52.94 -3.64 -22.84
C GLU A 417 -52.85 -3.67 -24.39
N ALA A 418 -53.17 -4.81 -25.02
CA ALA A 418 -53.14 -5.03 -26.48
C ALA A 418 -54.46 -5.62 -27.00
#